data_AF-A0A7X5TH00-F1
#
_entry.id   AF-A0A7X5TH00-F1
#
_cell.length_a   1.000
_cell.length_b   1.000
_cell.length_c   1.000
_cell.angle_alpha   90.00
_cell.angle_beta   90.00
_cell.angle_gamma   90.00
#
_symmetry.space_group_name_H-M   'P 1'
#
loop_
_entity.id
_entity.type
_entity.pdbx_description
1 polymer ?
#
loop_
_entity_poly.entity_id
_entity_poly.type
_entity_poly.pdbx_seq_one_letter_code
_entity_poly.pdbx_strand_id
1 'polypeptide(L)'
;MTGIYQLAAKDIITDEGWDDSLEVWGTEIIRSVREGNVNRFKSPSKWISVRVNLHIERMIRFIEDGVLSHINDDDTDECNSVEW
;
A
#
# COMPACT_ATOMS: atom_id res chain seq x y z
N MET A 1 28.63 -4.34 -1.61
CA MET A 1 27.82 -4.30 -0.36
C MET A 1 26.42 -3.87 -0.74
N THR A 2 25.42 -4.74 -0.59
CA THR A 2 24.01 -4.45 -0.88
C THR A 2 23.44 -3.57 0.23
N GLY A 3 22.84 -2.43 -0.11
CA GLY A 3 22.29 -1.50 0.90
C GLY A 3 20.99 -2.01 1.51
N ILE A 4 20.65 -1.56 2.72
CA ILE A 4 19.44 -2.00 3.47
C ILE A 4 18.15 -1.89 2.65
N TYR A 5 18.01 -0.82 1.86
CA TYR A 5 16.83 -0.60 1.02
C TYR A 5 16.76 -1.54 -0.19
N GLN A 6 17.91 -1.99 -0.70
CA GLN A 6 17.95 -3.01 -1.75
C GLN A 6 17.62 -4.39 -1.21
N LEU A 7 18.01 -4.70 0.03
CA LEU A 7 17.58 -5.93 0.70
C LEU A 7 16.07 -5.90 0.92
N ALA A 8 15.53 -4.82 1.51
CA ALA A 8 14.10 -4.66 1.69
C ALA A 8 13.32 -4.76 0.36
N ALA A 9 13.82 -4.16 -0.73
CA ALA A 9 13.19 -4.26 -2.05
C ALA A 9 13.16 -5.70 -2.60
N LYS A 10 14.19 -6.49 -2.31
CA LYS A 10 14.23 -7.92 -2.69
C LYS A 10 13.19 -8.70 -1.90
N ASP A 11 13.13 -8.48 -0.59
CA ASP A 11 12.21 -9.17 0.30
C ASP A 11 10.75 -8.85 -0.04
N ILE A 12 10.43 -7.57 -0.31
CA ILE A 12 9.07 -7.14 -0.68
C ILE A 12 8.57 -7.82 -1.96
N ILE A 13 9.41 -8.00 -2.98
CA ILE A 13 8.98 -8.63 -4.25
C ILE A 13 8.79 -10.14 -4.11
N THR A 14 9.42 -10.76 -3.10
CA THR A 14 9.23 -12.19 -2.80
C THR A 14 8.10 -12.46 -1.81
N ASP A 15 7.48 -11.41 -1.27
CA ASP A 15 6.37 -11.51 -0.32
C ASP A 15 5.11 -12.00 -1.03
N GLU A 16 4.31 -12.84 -0.35
CA GLU A 16 3.07 -13.38 -0.89
C GLU A 16 2.01 -12.30 -1.18
N GLY A 17 2.06 -11.17 -0.46
CA GLY A 17 1.19 -10.02 -0.65
C GLY A 17 1.64 -9.07 -1.76
N TRP A 18 2.72 -9.40 -2.47
CA TRP A 18 3.16 -8.66 -3.65
C TRP A 18 2.21 -8.90 -4.82
N ASP A 19 1.72 -7.80 -5.40
CA ASP A 19 0.84 -7.84 -6.57
C ASP A 19 1.65 -7.42 -7.81
N ASP A 20 2.06 -8.40 -8.61
CA ASP A 20 2.81 -8.14 -9.85
C ASP A 20 1.98 -7.37 -10.90
N SER A 21 0.64 -7.41 -10.81
CA SER A 21 -0.26 -6.68 -11.71
C SER A 21 -0.47 -5.21 -11.32
N LEU A 22 0.01 -4.79 -10.15
CA LEU A 22 -0.04 -3.40 -9.73
C LEU A 22 1.09 -2.63 -10.43
N GLU A 23 0.78 -1.98 -11.54
CA GLU A 23 1.73 -1.17 -12.32
C GLU A 23 1.65 0.31 -11.94
N VAL A 24 2.23 0.67 -10.80
CA VAL A 24 2.24 2.05 -10.29
C VAL A 24 3.65 2.49 -9.89
N TRP A 25 3.87 3.80 -9.74
CA TRP A 25 5.18 4.38 -9.43
C TRP A 25 5.89 3.68 -8.27
N GLY A 26 5.19 3.38 -7.19
CA GLY A 26 5.76 2.69 -6.03
C GLY A 26 6.33 1.31 -6.38
N THR A 27 5.65 0.54 -7.24
CA THR A 27 6.14 -0.78 -7.68
C THR A 27 7.34 -0.68 -8.62
N GLU A 28 7.35 0.33 -9.49
CA GLU A 28 8.49 0.64 -10.36
C GLU A 28 9.75 0.92 -9.53
N ILE A 29 9.61 1.74 -8.48
CA ILE A 29 10.73 2.03 -7.58
C ILE A 29 11.24 0.78 -6.88
N ILE A 30 10.36 -0.06 -6.33
CA ILE A 30 10.78 -1.29 -5.64
C ILE A 30 11.53 -2.22 -6.59
N ARG A 31 11.03 -2.41 -7.83
CA ARG A 31 11.73 -3.18 -8.88
C ARG A 31 13.10 -2.58 -9.20
N SER A 32 13.17 -1.27 -9.41
CA SER A 32 14.42 -0.57 -9.74
C SER A 32 15.47 -0.66 -8.61
N VAL A 33 15.04 -0.52 -7.35
CA VAL A 33 15.93 -0.62 -6.20
C VAL A 33 16.42 -2.07 -6.02
N ARG A 34 15.56 -3.08 -6.22
CA ARG A 34 15.94 -4.51 -6.21
C ARG A 34 17.11 -4.77 -7.18
N GLU A 35 17.04 -4.22 -8.38
CA GLU A 35 18.07 -4.34 -9.43
C GLU A 35 19.37 -3.57 -9.11
N GLY A 36 19.37 -2.74 -8.06
CA GLY A 36 20.55 -2.02 -7.58
C GLY A 36 20.54 -0.53 -7.87
N ASN A 37 19.45 0.02 -8.42
CA ASN A 37 19.32 1.46 -8.62
C ASN A 37 18.87 2.19 -7.34
N VAL A 38 19.72 2.15 -6.33
CA VAL A 38 19.40 2.69 -4.99
C VAL A 38 19.70 4.20 -4.87
N ASN A 39 20.39 4.81 -5.85
CA ASN A 39 21.02 6.13 -5.69
C ASN A 39 20.05 7.26 -5.32
N ARG A 40 18.77 7.17 -5.69
CA ARG A 40 17.75 8.18 -5.37
C ARG A 40 16.85 7.82 -4.18
N PHE A 41 16.99 6.61 -3.64
CA PHE A 41 16.10 6.02 -2.62
C PHE A 41 16.86 5.57 -1.37
N LYS A 42 17.78 6.42 -0.89
CA LYS A 42 18.64 6.18 0.29
C LYS A 42 18.12 6.78 1.59
N SER A 43 16.93 7.40 1.61
CA SER A 43 16.37 8.02 2.82
C SER A 43 15.00 7.44 3.18
N PRO A 44 14.67 7.33 4.48
CA PRO A 44 13.37 6.80 4.92
C PRO A 44 12.18 7.58 4.33
N SER A 45 12.32 8.90 4.19
CA SER A 45 11.28 9.77 3.62
C SER A 45 10.85 9.36 2.21
N LYS A 46 11.78 8.90 1.37
CA LYS A 46 11.47 8.42 0.02
C LYS A 46 10.66 7.12 0.06
N TRP A 47 10.97 6.23 1.01
CA TRP A 47 10.23 4.96 1.21
C TRP A 47 8.83 5.19 1.78
N ILE A 48 8.65 6.23 2.60
CA ILE A 48 7.31 6.66 3.00
C ILE A 48 6.49 7.08 1.77
N SER A 49 7.06 7.87 0.85
CA SER A 49 6.37 8.25 -0.39
C SER A 49 6.00 7.04 -1.24
N VAL A 50 6.92 6.07 -1.40
CA VAL A 50 6.67 4.81 -2.13
C VAL A 50 5.49 4.06 -1.51
N ARG A 51 5.49 3.88 -0.18
CA ARG A 51 4.40 3.21 0.55
C ARG A 51 3.07 3.94 0.40
N VAL A 52 3.07 5.27 0.53
CA VAL A 52 1.84 6.08 0.40
C VAL A 52 1.25 5.95 -1.01
N ASN A 53 2.08 5.96 -2.05
CA ASN A 53 1.59 5.71 -3.40
C ASN A 53 0.91 4.34 -3.52
N LEU A 54 1.58 3.25 -3.10
CA LEU A 54 0.99 1.91 -3.13
C LEU A 54 -0.33 1.81 -2.36
N HIS A 55 -0.42 2.49 -1.20
CA HIS A 55 -1.62 2.47 -0.37
C HIS A 55 -2.79 3.19 -1.04
N ILE A 56 -2.57 4.37 -1.62
CA ILE A 56 -3.60 5.13 -2.33
C ILE A 56 -4.14 4.33 -3.52
N GLU A 57 -3.24 3.74 -4.32
CA GLU A 57 -3.63 2.96 -5.50
C GLU A 57 -4.46 1.73 -5.12
N ARG A 58 -4.10 1.03 -4.04
CA ARG A 58 -4.93 -0.05 -3.50
C ARG A 58 -6.30 0.45 -3.03
N MET A 59 -6.35 1.60 -2.35
CA MET A 59 -7.63 2.17 -1.89
C MET A 59 -8.55 2.55 -3.05
N ILE A 60 -8.00 3.12 -4.13
CA ILE A 60 -8.77 3.43 -5.34
C ILE A 60 -9.37 2.15 -5.93
N ARG A 61 -8.57 1.09 -6.12
CA ARG A 61 -9.07 -0.20 -6.63
C ARG A 61 -10.18 -0.79 -5.75
N PHE A 62 -10.03 -0.76 -4.42
CA PHE A 62 -11.08 -1.23 -3.51
C PHE A 62 -12.40 -0.44 -3.64
N ILE A 63 -12.31 0.87 -3.89
CA ILE A 63 -13.48 1.73 -4.14
C ILE A 63 -14.13 1.37 -5.47
N GLU A 64 -13.34 1.25 -6.53
CA GLU A 64 -13.80 0.92 -7.89
C GLU A 64 -14.43 -0.47 -7.98
N ASP A 65 -13.87 -1.45 -7.26
CA ASP A 65 -14.40 -2.82 -7.16
C ASP A 65 -15.68 -2.91 -6.31
N GLY A 66 -16.14 -1.79 -5.74
CA GLY A 66 -17.36 -1.73 -4.94
C GLY A 66 -17.27 -2.43 -3.59
N VAL A 67 -16.08 -2.85 -3.13
CA VAL A 67 -15.88 -3.57 -1.87
C VAL A 67 -16.35 -2.74 -0.66
N LEU A 68 -16.22 -1.42 -0.74
CA LEU A 68 -16.67 -0.51 0.32
C LEU A 68 -18.17 -0.18 0.27
N SER A 69 -18.91 -0.61 -0.76
CA SER A 69 -20.35 -0.33 -0.88
C SER A 69 -21.20 -1.05 0.18
N HIS A 70 -20.68 -2.10 0.83
CA HIS A 70 -21.39 -2.89 1.84
C HIS A 70 -21.19 -2.41 3.28
N ILE A 71 -20.42 -1.34 3.52
CA ILE A 71 -20.10 -0.87 4.87
C ILE A 71 -21.18 0.08 5.43
N ASN A 72 -22.09 0.57 4.59
CA ASN A 72 -23.08 1.59 4.99
C ASN A 72 -24.47 1.06 5.38
N ASP A 73 -24.73 -0.25 5.33
CA ASP A 73 -26.12 -0.76 5.40
C ASP A 73 -26.56 -1.38 6.75
N ASP A 74 -25.73 -1.44 7.81
CA ASP A 74 -26.10 -2.24 9.01
C ASP A 74 -25.82 -1.66 10.41
N ASP A 75 -25.55 -0.35 10.56
CA ASP A 75 -25.35 0.27 11.89
C ASP A 75 -26.32 1.46 12.14
N THR A 76 -27.62 1.23 11.97
CA THR A 76 -28.65 2.00 12.71
C THR A 76 -29.32 1.09 13.74
N ASP A 77 -28.55 0.57 14.67
CA ASP A 77 -29.12 0.05 15.91
C ASP A 77 -29.67 1.22 16.72
N GLU A 78 -31.00 1.20 16.90
CA GLU A 78 -31.79 2.07 17.74
C GLU A 78 -31.12 2.29 19.11
N CYS A 79 -30.58 3.48 19.32
CA CYS A 79 -30.24 3.93 20.67
C CYS A 79 -31.58 4.24 21.38
N ASN A 80 -32.12 3.22 22.07
CA ASN A 80 -33.30 3.34 22.90
C ASN A 80 -33.19 4.57 23.81
N SER A 81 -34.18 5.45 23.69
CA SER A 81 -34.33 6.63 24.53
C SER A 81 -34.53 6.17 25.98
N VAL A 82 -33.49 6.29 26.80
CA VAL A 82 -33.67 6.20 28.25
C VAL A 82 -34.16 7.58 28.71
N GLU A 83 -35.46 7.68 28.98
CA GLU A 83 -36.03 8.80 29.73
C GLU A 83 -35.38 8.84 31.12
N TRP A 84 -34.84 10.00 31.48
CA TRP A 84 -34.35 10.32 32.83
C TRP A 84 -35.43 11.05 33.63
#